data_AF-A0A8S9N2J7-F1
#
_entry.id   AF-A0A8S9N2J7-F1
#
_cell.length_a   1.000
_cell.length_b   1.000
_cell.length_c   1.000
_cell.angle_alpha   90.00
_cell.angle_beta   90.00
_cell.angle_gamma   90.00
#
_symmetry.space_group_name_H-M   'P 1'
#
loop_
_entity.id
_entity.type
_entity.pdbx_description
1 polymer ?
#
loop_
_entity_poly.entity_id
_entity_poly.type
_entity_poly.pdbx_seq_one_letter_code
_entity_poly.pdbx_strand_id
1 'polypeptide(L)'
;MCGADPEPELSGQIVEPHPGLSEGPASAYEYKQLLGGSVYVRLDMPGVSDVDINVNTVNRRVDVVGEAPTVSHDSGGRSYSAVAAHLGLGALINPPRVEHNVENGVVRLFIHPA
;
A
#
# COMPACT_ATOMS: atom_id res chain seq x y z
N MET A 1 -2.92 42.11 9.18
CA MET A 1 -2.83 41.48 7.85
C MET A 1 -2.45 40.03 8.09
N CYS A 2 -3.38 39.09 7.94
CA CYS A 2 -3.11 37.67 8.16
C CYS A 2 -2.30 37.15 6.95
N GLY A 3 -1.05 36.77 7.18
CA GLY A 3 -0.31 35.93 6.24
C GLY A 3 -0.84 34.51 6.38
N ALA A 4 -1.33 33.94 5.29
CA ALA A 4 -1.58 32.50 5.23
C ALA A 4 -0.21 31.83 5.17
N ASP A 5 0.17 31.12 6.24
CA ASP A 5 1.25 30.13 6.15
C ASP A 5 0.83 29.07 5.14
N PRO A 6 1.68 28.72 4.16
CA PRO A 6 1.38 27.65 3.22
C PRO A 6 1.30 26.33 4.00
N GLU A 7 0.18 25.65 3.82
CA GLU A 7 -0.11 24.31 4.33
C GLU A 7 1.07 23.38 4.03
N PRO A 8 1.60 22.63 5.01
CA PRO A 8 2.75 21.77 4.76
C PRO A 8 2.31 20.72 3.74
N GLU A 9 2.83 20.82 2.51
CA GLU A 9 2.73 19.74 1.56
C GLU A 9 3.34 18.51 2.24
N LEU A 10 2.52 17.49 2.48
CA LEU A 10 2.92 16.18 2.97
C LEU A 10 3.78 15.49 1.89
N SER A 11 4.94 16.07 1.58
CA SER A 11 5.96 15.40 0.79
C SER A 11 6.62 14.41 1.73
N GLY A 12 6.30 13.14 1.56
CA GLY A 12 7.07 12.05 2.16
C GLY A 12 8.56 12.13 1.80
N GLN A 13 9.37 11.22 2.35
CA GLN A 13 10.78 11.13 1.98
C GLN A 13 10.92 10.99 0.47
N ILE A 14 11.77 11.82 -0.14
CA ILE A 14 12.14 11.70 -1.55
C ILE A 14 12.89 10.37 -1.67
N VAL A 15 12.28 9.39 -2.34
CA VAL A 15 12.93 8.12 -2.65
C VAL A 15 13.84 8.36 -3.84
N GLU A 16 15.16 8.34 -3.60
CA GLU A 16 16.12 8.43 -4.69
C GLU A 16 16.05 7.16 -5.56
N PRO A 17 15.87 7.29 -6.89
CA PRO A 17 15.76 6.13 -7.75
C PRO A 17 17.09 5.35 -7.76
N HIS A 18 17.00 4.03 -7.60
CA HIS A 18 18.17 3.18 -7.65
C HIS A 18 18.79 3.22 -9.05
N PRO A 19 20.11 3.39 -9.22
CA PRO A 19 20.75 3.55 -10.53
C PRO A 19 20.63 2.35 -11.50
N GLY A 20 20.01 1.24 -11.06
CA GLY A 20 19.72 0.06 -11.89
C GLY A 20 18.23 -0.08 -12.27
N LEU A 21 17.36 0.82 -11.82
CA LEU A 21 15.95 0.83 -12.18
C LEU A 21 15.77 1.61 -13.49
N SER A 22 15.87 0.91 -14.62
CA SER A 22 15.64 1.51 -15.95
C SER A 22 14.15 1.71 -16.24
N GLU A 23 13.29 0.82 -15.72
CA GLU A 23 11.84 0.84 -15.90
C GLU A 23 11.14 0.32 -14.63
N GLY A 24 10.07 0.99 -14.20
CA GLY A 24 9.26 0.61 -13.03
C GLY A 24 9.09 1.75 -12.01
N PRO A 25 8.19 1.59 -11.01
CA PRO A 25 7.94 2.62 -10.01
C PRO A 25 9.16 2.82 -9.11
N ALA A 26 9.49 4.09 -8.81
CA ALA A 26 10.66 4.44 -8.01
C ALA A 26 10.56 3.99 -6.54
N SER A 27 9.36 3.66 -6.06
CA SER A 27 9.07 3.33 -4.67
C SER A 27 8.37 1.97 -4.51
N ALA A 28 8.65 1.35 -3.36
CA ALA A 28 8.00 0.11 -2.91
C ALA A 28 6.53 0.30 -2.49
N TYR A 29 6.07 1.55 -2.41
CA TYR A 29 4.69 1.95 -2.11
C TYR A 29 4.25 2.97 -3.15
N GLU A 30 3.07 2.78 -3.73
CA GLU A 30 2.43 3.76 -4.59
C GLU A 30 0.95 3.89 -4.23
N TYR A 31 0.46 5.12 -4.20
CA TYR A 31 -0.93 5.46 -3.86
C TYR A 31 -1.52 6.33 -4.95
N LYS A 32 -2.73 5.99 -5.40
CA LYS A 32 -3.49 6.79 -6.36
C LYS A 32 -4.95 6.86 -5.95
N GLN A 33 -5.50 8.07 -5.92
CA GLN A 33 -6.94 8.25 -5.86
C GLN A 33 -7.51 8.11 -7.28
N LEU A 34 -8.51 7.25 -7.43
CA LEU A 34 -9.21 7.00 -8.68
C LEU A 34 -10.47 7.87 -8.76
N LEU A 35 -10.97 8.03 -9.98
CA LEU A 35 -12.28 8.64 -10.24
C LEU A 35 -13.37 7.88 -9.47
N GLY A 36 -14.33 8.62 -8.89
CA GLY A 36 -15.38 8.04 -8.05
C GLY A 36 -14.96 7.73 -6.61
N GLY A 37 -13.80 8.21 -6.17
CA GLY A 37 -13.36 8.13 -4.77
C GLY A 37 -12.80 6.77 -4.36
N SER A 38 -12.62 5.85 -5.31
CA SER A 38 -11.85 4.62 -5.07
C SER A 38 -10.37 4.92 -4.93
N VAL A 39 -9.63 4.03 -4.28
CA VAL A 39 -8.20 4.15 -4.06
C VAL A 39 -7.50 2.93 -4.63
N TYR A 40 -6.39 3.16 -5.33
CA TYR A 40 -5.44 2.15 -5.73
C TYR A 40 -4.17 2.25 -4.89
N VAL A 41 -3.72 1.12 -4.36
CA VAL A 41 -2.43 1.02 -3.64
C VAL A 41 -1.62 -0.12 -4.24
N ARG A 42 -0.33 0.13 -4.48
CA ARG A 42 0.64 -0.89 -4.87
C ARG A 42 1.71 -1.02 -3.81
N LEU A 43 2.00 -2.26 -3.40
CA LEU A 43 3.03 -2.60 -2.43
C LEU A 43 3.97 -3.64 -3.04
N ASP A 44 5.27 -3.37 -2.99
CA ASP A 44 6.28 -4.33 -3.41
C ASP A 44 6.64 -5.25 -2.22
N MET A 45 6.08 -6.46 -2.24
CA MET A 45 6.32 -7.53 -1.26
C MET A 45 6.93 -8.75 -1.94
N PRO A 46 8.19 -8.67 -2.42
CA PRO A 46 8.81 -9.74 -3.19
C PRO A 46 8.85 -11.07 -2.42
N GLY A 47 8.41 -12.14 -3.10
CA GLY A 47 8.31 -13.48 -2.54
C GLY A 47 6.97 -13.80 -1.85
N VAL A 48 6.12 -12.80 -1.62
CA VAL A 48 4.74 -13.03 -1.13
C VAL A 48 3.88 -13.52 -2.29
N SER A 49 3.08 -14.56 -2.02
CA SER A 49 2.08 -15.08 -2.94
C SER A 49 0.67 -14.64 -2.53
N ASP A 50 -0.31 -14.82 -3.42
CA ASP A 50 -1.71 -14.42 -3.18
C ASP A 50 -2.36 -15.18 -2.01
N VAL A 51 -1.85 -16.36 -1.66
CA VAL A 51 -2.35 -17.14 -0.50
C VAL A 51 -1.68 -16.76 0.82
N ASP A 52 -0.54 -16.08 0.76
CA ASP A 52 0.27 -15.70 1.93
C ASP A 52 0.07 -14.22 2.31
N ILE A 53 -0.99 -13.59 1.78
CA ILE A 53 -1.33 -12.20 2.08
C ILE A 53 -2.61 -12.12 2.91
N ASN A 54 -2.59 -11.19 3.85
CA ASN A 54 -3.72 -10.87 4.71
C ASN A 54 -4.02 -9.37 4.61
N VAL A 55 -5.25 -9.04 4.24
CA VAL A 55 -5.73 -7.66 4.10
C VAL A 55 -6.88 -7.46 5.07
N ASN A 56 -6.67 -6.62 6.08
CA ASN A 56 -7.65 -6.37 7.13
C ASN A 56 -8.06 -4.91 7.15
N THR A 57 -9.35 -4.67 7.42
CA THR A 57 -9.84 -3.33 7.71
C THR A 57 -10.11 -3.19 9.20
N VAL A 58 -9.28 -2.43 9.91
CA VAL A 58 -9.36 -2.25 11.37
C VAL A 58 -9.29 -0.77 11.70
N ASN A 59 -10.20 -0.28 12.56
CA ASN A 59 -10.16 1.09 13.10
C ASN A 59 -9.98 2.20 12.03
N ARG A 60 -10.68 2.06 10.89
CA ARG A 60 -10.58 2.97 9.72
C ARG A 60 -9.22 2.93 9.03
N ARG A 61 -8.55 1.79 9.03
CA ARG A 61 -7.29 1.58 8.31
C ARG A 61 -7.37 0.27 7.55
N VAL A 62 -6.72 0.22 6.39
CA VAL A 62 -6.50 -1.02 5.66
C VAL A 62 -5.07 -1.44 5.95
N ASP A 63 -4.92 -2.49 6.75
CA ASP A 63 -3.64 -3.10 7.09
C ASP A 63 -3.37 -4.29 6.17
N VAL A 64 -2.13 -4.41 5.72
CA VAL A 64 -1.68 -5.47 4.81
C VAL A 64 -0.48 -6.14 5.44
N VAL A 65 -0.55 -7.46 5.57
CA VAL A 65 0.53 -8.31 6.04
C VAL A 65 0.79 -9.38 4.98
N GLY A 66 2.04 -9.60 4.63
CA GLY A 66 2.43 -10.62 3.67
C GLY A 66 3.61 -11.42 4.20
N GLU A 67 3.54 -12.74 4.06
CA GLU A 67 4.64 -13.65 4.45
C GLU A 67 5.26 -14.24 3.18
N ALA A 68 6.58 -14.14 3.06
CA ALA A 68 7.34 -14.77 1.99
C ALA A 68 8.10 -15.96 2.57
N PRO A 69 7.90 -17.19 2.06
CA PRO A 69 8.58 -18.37 2.56
C PRO A 69 10.09 -18.32 2.27
N THR A 70 10.86 -19.05 3.06
CA THR A 70 12.30 -19.20 2.86
C THR A 70 12.58 -19.85 1.50
N VAL A 71 13.33 -19.17 0.64
CA VAL A 71 13.93 -19.76 -0.56
C VAL A 71 15.35 -20.23 -0.25
N SER A 72 15.85 -21.23 -0.98
CA SER A 72 17.03 -22.07 -0.69
C SER A 72 18.31 -21.41 -0.14
N HIS A 73 18.50 -20.10 -0.30
CA HIS A 73 19.67 -19.35 0.15
C HIS A 73 19.38 -18.32 1.25
N ASP A 74 18.13 -18.16 1.67
CA ASP A 74 17.74 -17.23 2.72
C ASP A 74 17.82 -17.91 4.10
N SER A 75 18.31 -17.18 5.10
CA SER A 75 18.45 -17.75 6.46
C SER A 75 17.10 -17.89 7.19
N GLY A 76 16.02 -17.36 6.60
CA GLY A 76 14.65 -17.40 7.10
C GLY A 76 13.66 -16.78 6.10
N GLY A 77 12.36 -16.89 6.39
CA GLY A 77 11.31 -16.21 5.61
C GLY A 77 11.32 -14.70 5.84
N ARG A 78 10.57 -13.95 5.03
CA ARG A 78 10.44 -12.49 5.13
C ARG A 78 8.99 -12.12 5.45
N SER A 79 8.80 -11.34 6.50
CA SER A 79 7.48 -10.79 6.86
C SER A 79 7.42 -9.32 6.46
N TYR A 80 6.31 -8.93 5.82
CA TYR A 80 6.01 -7.56 5.42
C TYR A 80 4.75 -7.08 6.13
N SER A 81 4.76 -5.83 6.56
CA SER A 81 3.57 -5.18 7.12
C SER A 81 3.50 -3.73 6.64
N ALA A 82 2.32 -3.30 6.22
CA ALA A 82 2.07 -1.95 5.76
C ALA A 82 0.64 -1.50 6.11
N VAL A 83 0.49 -0.20 6.39
CA VAL A 83 -0.82 0.47 6.39
C VAL A 83 -1.04 0.99 4.97
N ALA A 84 -1.96 0.39 4.22
CA ALA A 84 -2.21 0.72 2.83
C ALA A 84 -3.03 2.01 2.66
N ALA A 85 -3.99 2.26 3.55
CA ALA A 85 -4.81 3.47 3.50
C ALA A 85 -5.45 3.81 4.85
N HIS A 86 -5.70 5.10 5.05
CA HIS A 86 -6.59 5.60 6.09
C HIS A 86 -7.97 5.89 5.50
N LEU A 87 -9.01 5.46 6.19
CA LEU A 87 -10.39 5.59 5.79
C LEU A 87 -11.06 6.75 6.53
N GLY A 88 -11.99 7.44 5.86
CA GLY A 88 -12.79 8.49 6.46
C GLY A 88 -13.77 7.97 7.52
N LEU A 89 -14.42 8.89 8.24
CA LEU A 89 -15.44 8.56 9.26
C LEU A 89 -16.58 7.68 8.73
N GLY A 90 -16.97 7.86 7.46
CA GLY A 90 -18.02 7.06 6.82
C GLY A 90 -17.76 5.55 6.82
N ALA A 91 -16.48 5.13 6.85
CA ALA A 91 -16.10 3.73 6.87
C ALA A 91 -16.49 2.97 8.15
N LEU A 92 -16.82 3.69 9.23
CA LEU A 92 -17.37 3.07 10.45
C LEU A 92 -18.81 2.59 10.28
N ILE A 93 -19.56 3.25 9.40
CA ILE A 93 -20.99 2.99 9.16
C ILE A 93 -21.11 2.06 7.96
N ASN A 94 -20.40 2.38 6.88
CA ASN A 94 -20.39 1.62 5.64
C ASN A 94 -18.93 1.24 5.31
N PRO A 95 -18.47 0.04 5.71
CA PRO A 95 -17.09 -0.36 5.48
C PRO A 95 -16.80 -0.50 3.98
N PRO A 96 -15.62 -0.06 3.51
CA PRO A 96 -15.29 -0.12 2.09
C PRO A 96 -15.14 -1.57 1.63
N ARG A 97 -15.39 -1.79 0.35
CA ARG A 97 -15.04 -3.06 -0.30
C ARG A 97 -13.58 -3.01 -0.70
N VAL A 98 -12.78 -3.96 -0.21
CA VAL A 98 -11.36 -4.08 -0.54
C VAL A 98 -11.14 -5.32 -1.40
N GLU A 99 -10.59 -5.11 -2.60
CA GLU A 99 -10.12 -6.16 -3.49
C GLU A 99 -8.60 -6.13 -3.54
N HIS A 100 -7.97 -7.30 -3.70
CA HIS A 100 -6.53 -7.40 -3.87
C HIS A 100 -6.16 -8.42 -4.93
N ASN A 101 -4.96 -8.27 -5.48
CA ASN A 101 -4.31 -9.25 -6.34
C ASN A 101 -2.79 -9.19 -6.10
N VAL A 102 -2.16 -10.35 -5.98
CA VAL A 102 -0.70 -10.47 -5.91
C VAL A 102 -0.15 -11.09 -7.19
N GLU A 103 0.79 -10.38 -7.82
CA GLU A 103 1.45 -10.84 -9.04
C GLU A 103 2.96 -10.57 -8.94
N ASN A 104 3.79 -11.61 -9.08
CA ASN A 104 5.26 -11.52 -9.03
C ASN A 104 5.81 -10.79 -7.79
N GLY A 105 5.16 -10.96 -6.63
CA GLY A 105 5.53 -10.28 -5.38
C GLY A 105 5.15 -8.79 -5.35
N VAL A 106 4.26 -8.35 -6.24
CA VAL A 106 3.64 -7.03 -6.20
C VAL A 106 2.19 -7.18 -5.81
N VAL A 107 1.82 -6.56 -4.70
CA VAL A 107 0.45 -6.52 -4.19
C VAL A 107 -0.24 -5.30 -4.76
N ARG A 108 -1.41 -5.48 -5.36
CA ARG A 108 -2.27 -4.42 -5.88
C ARG A 108 -3.59 -4.44 -5.13
N LEU A 109 -3.97 -3.31 -4.54
CA LEU A 109 -5.20 -3.15 -3.75
C LEU A 109 -6.12 -2.15 -4.44
N PHE A 110 -7.41 -2.47 -4.46
CA PHE A 110 -8.48 -1.58 -4.88
C PHE A 110 -9.46 -1.42 -3.71
N ILE A 111 -9.54 -0.22 -3.17
CA ILE A 111 -10.41 0.12 -2.05
C ILE A 111 -11.54 0.97 -2.60
N HIS A 112 -12.74 0.41 -2.64
CA HIS A 112 -13.93 1.10 -3.11
C HIS A 112 -14.69 1.70 -1.93
N PRO A 113 -15.11 2.99 -2.02
CA PRO A 113 -16.03 3.54 -1.06
C PRO A 113 -17.34 2.73 -1.07
N ALA A 114 -18.00 2.68 0.08
CA ALA A 114 -19.25 1.96 0.25
C ALA A 114 -20.46 2.73 -0.31
#